data_AF-A0A0H4A419-F1
#
_entry.id   AF-A0A0H4A419-F1
#
_cell.length_a   1.000
_cell.length_b   1.000
_cell.length_c   1.000
_cell.angle_alpha   90.00
_cell.angle_beta   90.00
_cell.angle_gamma   90.00
#
_symmetry.space_group_name_H-M   'P 1'
#
loop_
_entity.id
_entity.type
_entity.pdbx_description
1 polymer ?
#
loop_
_entity_poly.entity_id
_entity_poly.type
_entity_poly.pdbx_seq_one_letter_code
_entity_poly.pdbx_strand_id
1 'polypeptide(L)'
;QEIFFENSDGRIVLIFPFVEGRVMVGTTDIKIDDPDDAVCTEEEIDYFFDLVAKVFPAIALDRSRIVYRFSGVRPLPASDANSTGQISRDHENRVLKPGGR
;
A
#
# COMPACT_ATOMS: atom_id res chain seq x y z
N GLN A 1 -9.55 -15.98 8.34
CA GLN A 1 -10.33 -15.40 7.23
C GLN A 1 -9.68 -14.08 6.85
N GLU A 2 -9.68 -13.76 5.57
CA GLU A 2 -9.24 -12.48 5.02
C GLU A 2 -10.39 -11.47 5.01
N ILE A 3 -10.05 -10.19 5.16
CA ILE A 3 -11.00 -9.09 5.29
C ILE A 3 -10.61 -7.99 4.33
N PHE A 4 -11.56 -7.63 3.45
CA PHE A 4 -11.47 -6.56 2.48
C PHE A 4 -12.54 -5.53 2.79
N PHE A 5 -12.17 -4.26 2.80
CA PHE A 5 -13.13 -3.18 2.98
C PHE A 5 -12.61 -1.88 2.37
N GLU A 6 -13.56 -0.99 2.09
CA GLU A 6 -13.30 0.35 1.59
C GLU A 6 -13.10 1.29 2.78
N ASN A 7 -11.96 1.99 2.79
CA ASN A 7 -11.69 3.05 3.75
C ASN A 7 -12.36 4.37 3.31
N SER A 8 -12.44 5.35 4.19
CA SER A 8 -13.13 6.64 3.93
C SER A 8 -12.52 7.47 2.80
N ASP A 9 -11.29 7.14 2.39
CA ASP A 9 -10.60 7.75 1.24
C ASP A 9 -10.91 7.04 -0.10
N GLY A 10 -11.85 6.06 -0.10
CA GLY A 10 -12.26 5.29 -1.26
C GLY A 10 -11.31 4.15 -1.62
N ARG A 11 -10.29 3.87 -0.79
CA ARG A 11 -9.31 2.81 -1.05
C ARG A 11 -9.73 1.50 -0.42
N ILE A 12 -9.48 0.40 -1.13
CA ILE A 12 -9.61 -0.93 -0.56
C ILE A 12 -8.36 -1.26 0.24
N VAL A 13 -8.56 -1.71 1.47
CA VAL A 13 -7.50 -2.20 2.36
C VAL A 13 -7.75 -3.66 2.69
N LEU A 14 -6.67 -4.42 2.77
CA LEU A 14 -6.66 -5.84 3.03
C LEU A 14 -6.01 -6.13 4.39
N ILE A 15 -6.73 -6.88 5.21
CA ILE A 15 -6.23 -7.48 6.45
C ILE A 15 -6.35 -8.99 6.30
N PHE A 16 -5.25 -9.71 6.36
CA PHE A 16 -5.28 -11.16 6.16
C PHE A 16 -4.30 -11.93 7.04
N PRO A 17 -4.62 -13.20 7.36
CA PRO A 17 -3.72 -14.07 8.09
C PRO A 17 -2.42 -14.27 7.30
N PHE A 18 -1.30 -14.15 8.00
CA PHE A 18 0.04 -14.34 7.47
C PHE A 18 0.72 -15.51 8.20
N VAL A 19 1.96 -15.81 7.83
CA VAL A 19 2.70 -16.96 8.37
C VAL A 19 2.81 -16.90 9.91
N GLU A 20 2.85 -18.08 10.53
CA GLU A 20 3.07 -18.24 11.97
C GLU A 20 2.04 -17.52 12.86
N GLY A 21 0.79 -17.44 12.41
CA GLY A 21 -0.31 -16.84 13.19
C GLY A 21 -0.23 -15.31 13.28
N ARG A 22 0.56 -14.66 12.41
CA ARG A 22 0.63 -13.21 12.29
C ARG A 22 -0.46 -12.71 11.35
N VAL A 23 -0.66 -11.40 11.31
CA VAL A 23 -1.61 -10.74 10.40
C VAL A 23 -0.84 -9.69 9.61
N MET A 24 -1.12 -9.59 8.31
CA MET A 24 -0.62 -8.52 7.47
C MET A 24 -1.75 -7.53 7.18
N VAL A 25 -1.42 -6.24 7.31
CA VAL A 25 -2.31 -5.11 7.04
C VAL A 25 -1.64 -4.25 5.98
N GLY A 26 -2.39 -3.89 4.94
CA GLY A 26 -1.87 -3.06 3.85
C GLY A 26 -2.92 -2.77 2.79
N THR A 27 -2.70 -1.83 1.87
CA THR A 27 -1.48 -1.06 1.60
C THR A 27 -1.83 0.42 1.47
N THR A 28 -0.80 1.28 1.46
CA THR A 28 -0.82 2.70 1.10
C THR A 28 -0.49 2.91 -0.38
N ASP A 29 -0.67 4.14 -0.87
CA ASP A 29 -0.52 4.56 -2.27
C ASP A 29 -0.07 6.01 -2.23
N ILE A 30 1.24 6.19 -2.09
CA ILE A 30 1.92 7.45 -1.88
C ILE A 30 2.90 7.61 -3.03
N LYS A 31 2.92 8.80 -3.65
CA LYS A 31 3.87 9.10 -4.72
C LYS A 31 5.26 9.27 -4.11
N ILE A 32 6.26 8.70 -4.78
CA ILE A 32 7.67 8.82 -4.42
C ILE A 32 8.49 9.08 -5.69
N ASP A 33 9.57 9.84 -5.57
CA ASP A 33 10.42 10.21 -6.70
C ASP A 33 11.57 9.22 -6.91
N ASP A 34 12.22 8.76 -5.83
CA ASP A 34 13.29 7.77 -5.85
C ASP A 34 12.83 6.47 -5.16
N PRO A 35 12.81 5.31 -5.86
CA PRO A 35 12.42 4.04 -5.25
C PRO A 35 13.37 3.55 -4.16
N ASP A 36 14.63 3.99 -4.13
CA ASP A 36 15.59 3.58 -3.11
C ASP A 36 15.30 4.22 -1.74
N ASP A 37 14.52 5.31 -1.71
CA ASP A 37 14.07 5.97 -0.49
C ASP A 37 12.80 5.33 0.12
N ALA A 38 12.26 4.28 -0.50
CA ALA A 38 10.99 3.68 -0.10
C ALA A 38 11.06 2.99 1.28
N VAL A 39 10.38 3.59 2.25
CA VAL A 39 10.20 3.05 3.60
C VAL A 39 8.72 3.06 3.97
N CYS A 40 8.34 2.24 4.95
CA CYS A 40 7.01 2.33 5.56
C CYS A 40 7.08 3.38 6.68
N THR A 41 6.53 4.55 6.39
CA THR A 41 6.59 5.76 7.21
C THR A 41 5.71 5.65 8.46
N GLU A 42 5.91 6.57 9.40
CA GLU A 42 5.15 6.57 10.66
C GLU A 42 3.68 6.96 10.42
N GLU A 43 3.43 7.81 9.43
CA GLU A 43 2.11 8.24 8.97
C GLU A 43 1.33 7.08 8.35
N GLU A 44 2.01 6.20 7.59
CA GLU A 44 1.40 4.98 7.07
C GLU A 44 1.03 4.00 8.19
N ILE A 45 1.88 3.90 9.23
CA ILE A 45 1.57 3.09 10.41
C ILE A 45 0.34 3.63 11.12
N ASP A 46 0.27 4.94 11.37
CA ASP A 46 -0.90 5.56 12.01
C ASP A 46 -2.17 5.34 11.18
N TYR A 47 -2.08 5.47 9.85
CA TYR A 47 -3.17 5.16 8.92
C TYR A 47 -3.69 3.73 9.10
N PHE A 48 -2.80 2.73 9.21
CA PHE A 48 -3.22 1.35 9.43
C PHE A 48 -3.81 1.13 10.83
N PHE A 49 -3.30 1.80 11.86
CA PHE A 49 -3.83 1.69 13.22
C PHE A 49 -5.26 2.23 13.32
N ASP A 50 -5.51 3.42 12.77
CA ASP A 50 -6.85 4.01 12.70
C ASP A 50 -7.83 3.11 11.95
N LEU A 51 -7.36 2.53 10.84
CA LEU A 51 -8.12 1.61 10.02
C LEU A 51 -8.48 0.32 10.76
N VAL A 52 -7.54 -0.26 11.50
CA VAL A 52 -7.81 -1.47 12.30
C VAL A 52 -8.74 -1.15 13.47
N ALA A 53 -8.56 -0.02 14.15
CA ALA A 53 -9.46 0.42 15.23
C ALA A 53 -10.90 0.63 14.75
N LYS A 54 -11.08 1.09 13.51
CA LYS A 54 -12.40 1.25 12.88
C LYS A 54 -13.10 -0.08 12.64
N VAL A 55 -12.37 -1.12 12.21
CA VAL A 55 -12.96 -2.44 11.89
C VAL A 55 -13.06 -3.35 13.12
N PHE A 56 -12.11 -3.24 14.04
CA PHE A 56 -12.02 -4.05 15.26
C PHE A 56 -11.88 -3.18 16.51
N PRO A 57 -12.92 -2.40 16.87
CA PRO A 57 -12.85 -1.44 17.99
C PRO A 57 -12.58 -2.09 19.35
N ALA A 58 -12.79 -3.41 19.47
CA ALA A 58 -12.51 -4.16 20.69
C ALA A 58 -11.04 -4.63 20.80
N ILE A 59 -10.24 -4.52 19.74
CA ILE A 59 -8.84 -4.93 19.74
C ILE A 59 -7.97 -3.72 20.08
N ALA A 60 -7.29 -3.77 21.22
CA ALA A 60 -6.28 -2.79 21.58
C ALA A 60 -4.96 -3.10 20.87
N LEU A 61 -4.48 -2.17 20.05
CA LEU A 61 -3.21 -2.25 19.34
C LEU A 61 -2.30 -1.11 19.78
N ASP A 62 -1.01 -1.43 19.84
CA ASP A 62 0.07 -0.48 20.08
C ASP A 62 1.27 -0.86 19.19
N ARG A 63 2.20 0.08 19.01
CA ARG A 63 3.32 -0.08 18.07
C ARG A 63 4.25 -1.26 18.42
N SER A 64 4.26 -1.76 19.66
CA SER A 64 5.04 -2.95 20.04
C SER A 64 4.54 -4.24 19.39
N ARG A 65 3.31 -4.24 18.84
CA ARG A 65 2.74 -5.36 18.09
C ARG A 65 3.29 -5.47 16.66
N ILE A 66 3.99 -4.44 16.18
CA ILE A 66 4.62 -4.46 14.86
C ILE A 66 5.94 -5.23 14.96
N VAL A 67 5.94 -6.44 14.40
CA VAL A 67 7.14 -7.31 14.38
C VAL A 67 7.97 -7.14 13.11
N TYR A 68 7.37 -6.59 12.05
CA TYR A 68 8.03 -6.34 10.78
C TYR A 68 7.24 -5.31 9.96
N ARG A 69 7.95 -4.54 9.13
CA ARG A 69 7.37 -3.64 8.13
C ARG A 69 8.22 -3.70 6.86
N PHE A 70 7.59 -3.52 5.71
CA PHE A 70 8.27 -3.39 4.44
C PHE A 70 7.53 -2.37 3.58
N SER A 71 8.22 -1.87 2.57
CA SER A 71 7.66 -0.98 1.55
C SER A 71 8.12 -1.45 0.17
N GLY A 72 7.40 -1.01 -0.85
CA GLY A 72 7.72 -1.32 -2.23
C GLY A 72 7.05 -0.32 -3.16
N VAL A 73 7.74 0.05 -4.22
CA VAL A 73 7.25 1.02 -5.20
C VAL A 73 6.65 0.30 -6.39
N ARG A 74 5.44 0.71 -6.80
CA ARG A 74 4.78 0.21 -8.01
C ARG A 74 5.31 1.00 -9.21
N PRO A 75 6.00 0.38 -10.19
CA PRO A 75 6.46 1.06 -11.39
C PRO A 75 5.29 1.24 -12.39
N LEU A 76 4.35 2.11 -12.04
CA LEU A 76 3.17 2.36 -12.85
C LEU A 76 3.51 3.24 -14.08
N PRO A 77 2.69 3.18 -15.16
CA PRO A 77 2.88 4.07 -16.30
C PRO A 77 2.88 5.55 -15.90
N ALA A 78 3.73 6.33 -16.55
CA ALA A 78 3.75 7.78 -16.36
C ALA A 78 2.36 8.37 -16.66
N SER A 79 1.87 9.22 -15.78
CA SER A 79 0.51 9.76 -15.82
C SER A 79 0.49 11.16 -15.21
N ASP A 80 -0.31 12.06 -15.81
CA ASP A 80 -0.61 13.39 -15.26
C ASP A 80 -1.79 13.36 -14.27
N ALA A 81 -2.22 12.17 -13.85
CA ALA A 81 -3.30 12.02 -12.90
C ALA A 81 -2.99 12.70 -11.55
N ASN A 82 -3.97 13.44 -11.04
CA ASN A 82 -3.86 14.15 -9.76
C ASN A 82 -3.84 13.22 -8.54
N SER A 83 -4.21 11.94 -8.70
CA SER A 83 -4.21 10.93 -7.64
C SER A 83 -3.61 9.62 -8.13
N THR A 84 -2.74 9.01 -7.32
CA THR A 84 -2.12 7.71 -7.60
C THR A 84 -3.16 6.60 -7.77
N GLY A 85 -4.31 6.74 -7.10
CA GLY A 85 -5.50 5.90 -7.23
C GLY A 85 -6.05 5.78 -8.65
N GLN A 86 -5.77 6.72 -9.55
CA GLN A 86 -6.30 6.75 -10.92
C GLN A 86 -5.33 6.21 -11.98
N ILE A 87 -4.08 5.94 -11.63
CA ILE A 87 -3.08 5.45 -12.58
C ILE A 87 -3.40 4.00 -12.96
N SER A 88 -3.27 3.62 -14.25
CA SER A 88 -3.51 2.23 -14.64
C SER A 88 -2.59 1.27 -13.90
N ARG A 89 -3.12 0.12 -13.48
CA ARG A 89 -2.35 -1.00 -12.91
C ARG A 89 -2.02 -2.07 -13.95
N ASP A 90 -2.47 -1.89 -15.19
CA ASP A 90 -2.15 -2.80 -16.28
C ASP A 90 -0.72 -2.56 -16.80
N HIS A 91 -0.17 -3.58 -17.44
CA HIS A 91 1.15 -3.54 -18.06
C HIS A 91 1.11 -2.86 -19.43
N GLU A 92 2.20 -2.19 -19.80
CA GLU A 92 2.37 -1.58 -21.12
C GLU A 92 3.72 -2.04 -21.71
N ASN A 93 3.71 -2.47 -22.98
CA ASN A 93 4.93 -2.84 -23.70
C ASN A 93 5.11 -1.90 -24.90
N ARG A 94 6.25 -1.20 -24.94
CA ARG A 94 6.62 -0.34 -26.08
C ARG A 94 7.65 -1.03 -26.95
N VAL A 95 7.36 -1.16 -28.24
CA VAL A 95 8.32 -1.67 -29.23
C VAL A 95 9.16 -0.50 -29.74
N LEU A 96 10.44 -0.48 -29.37
CA LEU A 96 11.41 0.50 -29.86
C LEU A 96 12.04 0.03 -31.17
N LYS A 97 12.11 0.90 -32.17
CA LYS A 97 12.86 0.61 -33.41
C LYS A 97 14.36 0.71 -33.14
N PRO A 98 15.22 -0.10 -33.80
CA PRO A 98 16.67 0.06 -33.71
C PRO A 98 17.09 1.51 -33.99
N GLY A 99 17.83 2.12 -33.07
CA GLY A 99 18.32 3.51 -33.19
C GLY A 99 17.35 4.60 -32.72
N GLY A 100 16.14 4.26 -32.25
CA GLY A 100 15.27 5.19 -31.53
C GLY A 100 15.64 5.20 -30.04
N ARG A 101 15.82 6.39 -29.47
CA ARG A 101 15.99 6.57 -28.02
C ARG A 101 14.69 6.24 -27.30
#